data_AF-A0A1Q6DHR7-F1
#
_entry.id   AF-A0A1Q6DHR7-F1
#
_cell.length_a   1.000
_cell.length_b   1.000
_cell.length_c   1.000
_cell.angle_alpha   90.00
_cell.angle_beta   90.00
_cell.angle_gamma   90.00
#
_symmetry.space_group_name_H-M   'P 1'
#
loop_
_entity.id
_entity.type
_entity.pdbx_description
1 polymer ?
#
loop_
_entity_poly.entity_id
_entity_poly.type
_entity_poly.pdbx_seq_one_letter_code
_entity_poly.pdbx_strand_id
1 'polypeptide(L)'
;MADEPWKANPINKEDLKTRLTPLQYKVTQQEGTEPPFRNEYWDNKKEGIYVDIVSGEPLFSSRDKFDSGTGWPSFSAPLEPDNIVEKKDSGLFMQRTEVRSKHADSHLGHVFDDGPPPTGKRYCLNSAALRFIPAENLPGENYGRYRNLFADSSVLTEDGTGRTETALLGAGCFWGVEEIIRRIPGVMTTTVGYSGGTIPTPTYQQVSRGTTGHAEVVRIEFDPAKVSYETILDYFFRLHDPTTVNRQHNDVGSQYRSVIFFHTEQQRQTAERKKEEVNLSGKWPDPVVTEISPAAPFYPAEEYHQDYLQKNPSGYSCHFLRD
;
A
#
# COMPACT_ATOMS: atom_id res chain seq x y z
N MET A 1 -17.90 7.11 -21.12
CA MET A 1 -18.71 8.37 -21.08
C MET A 1 -20.13 8.00 -20.71
N ALA A 2 -20.57 8.00 -19.45
CA ALA A 2 -20.05 8.69 -18.27
C ALA A 2 -19.68 7.70 -17.15
N ASP A 3 -18.37 7.51 -16.93
CA ASP A 3 -17.84 6.58 -15.91
C ASP A 3 -17.69 7.25 -14.53
N GLU A 4 -18.23 8.46 -14.36
CA GLU A 4 -18.06 9.32 -13.17
C GLU A 4 -19.37 10.08 -12.87
N PRO A 5 -20.36 9.43 -12.23
CA PRO A 5 -21.70 9.99 -12.01
C PRO A 5 -21.69 11.29 -11.19
N TRP A 6 -20.65 11.54 -10.39
CA TRP A 6 -20.46 12.74 -9.59
C TRP A 6 -20.09 14.01 -10.40
N LYS A 7 -19.73 13.88 -11.69
CA LYS A 7 -19.37 15.03 -12.55
C LYS A 7 -20.55 15.66 -13.30
N ALA A 8 -21.70 15.00 -13.35
CA ALA A 8 -22.76 15.31 -14.32
C ALA A 8 -23.93 16.13 -13.77
N ASN A 9 -24.09 16.26 -12.45
CA ASN A 9 -25.34 16.79 -11.86
C ASN A 9 -25.13 18.08 -11.06
N PRO A 10 -25.80 19.20 -11.42
CA PRO A 10 -25.84 20.37 -10.55
C PRO A 10 -26.60 20.05 -9.26
N ILE A 11 -25.98 20.35 -8.12
CA ILE A 11 -26.55 20.06 -6.80
C ILE A 11 -27.55 21.15 -6.41
N ASN A 12 -28.80 20.75 -6.18
CA ASN A 12 -29.86 21.63 -5.71
C ASN A 12 -29.92 21.63 -4.18
N LYS A 13 -29.76 22.79 -3.54
CA LYS A 13 -29.75 22.92 -2.06
C LYS A 13 -31.06 22.52 -1.40
N GLU A 14 -32.21 22.69 -2.04
CA GLU A 14 -33.50 22.29 -1.46
C GLU A 14 -33.67 20.76 -1.44
N ASP A 15 -33.08 20.06 -2.41
CA ASP A 15 -33.01 18.58 -2.44
C ASP A 15 -32.09 18.03 -1.33
N LEU A 16 -31.05 18.78 -0.93
CA LEU A 16 -30.17 18.34 0.14
C LEU A 16 -30.85 18.30 1.51
N LYS A 17 -31.81 19.19 1.79
CA LYS A 17 -32.54 19.20 3.07
C LYS A 17 -33.43 17.96 3.24
N THR A 18 -33.89 17.35 2.15
CA THR A 18 -34.72 16.15 2.18
C THR A 18 -33.89 14.87 2.16
N ARG A 19 -32.74 14.88 1.47
CA ARG A 19 -31.84 13.72 1.34
C ARG A 19 -30.88 13.51 2.51
N LEU A 20 -30.41 14.59 3.13
CA LEU A 20 -29.42 14.53 4.21
C LEU A 20 -30.10 14.56 5.58
N THR A 21 -29.49 13.87 6.54
CA THR A 21 -29.85 14.07 7.95
C THR A 21 -29.51 15.50 8.40
N PRO A 22 -30.14 16.02 9.48
CA PRO A 22 -29.82 17.35 10.00
C PRO A 22 -28.33 17.55 10.30
N LEU A 23 -27.64 16.51 10.79
CA LEU A 23 -26.20 16.57 11.05
C LEU A 23 -25.39 16.61 9.76
N GLN A 24 -25.69 15.75 8.78
CA GLN A 24 -25.02 15.74 7.48
C GLN A 24 -25.19 17.07 6.74
N TYR A 25 -26.39 17.65 6.75
CA TYR A 25 -26.63 18.97 6.18
C TYR A 25 -25.84 20.07 6.91
N LYS A 26 -25.87 20.06 8.26
CA LYS A 26 -25.12 21.02 9.08
C LYS A 26 -23.61 20.94 8.82
N VAL A 27 -23.05 19.73 8.75
CA VAL A 27 -21.63 19.54 8.47
C VAL A 27 -21.31 20.00 7.05
N THR A 28 -21.94 19.40 6.03
CA THR A 28 -21.56 19.62 4.62
C THR A 28 -21.88 21.03 4.12
N GLN A 29 -23.02 21.62 4.51
CA GLN A 29 -23.52 22.87 3.94
C GLN A 29 -23.35 24.10 4.85
N GLN A 30 -23.10 23.89 6.15
CA GLN A 30 -23.00 24.96 7.16
C GLN A 30 -21.70 24.89 7.96
N GLU A 31 -20.69 24.17 7.45
CA GLU A 31 -19.34 24.08 8.04
C GLU A 31 -19.37 23.61 9.51
N GLY A 32 -20.36 22.77 9.83
CA GLY A 32 -20.48 22.15 11.14
C GLY A 32 -19.39 21.11 11.39
N THR A 33 -19.20 20.77 12.66
CA THR A 33 -18.33 19.67 13.09
C THR A 33 -19.12 18.69 13.95
N GLU A 34 -18.98 17.40 13.67
CA GLU A 34 -19.57 16.33 14.48
C GLU A 34 -18.75 16.06 15.76
N PRO A 35 -19.32 15.46 16.82
CA PRO A 35 -18.57 15.19 18.04
C PRO A 35 -17.49 14.09 17.85
N PRO A 36 -16.32 14.22 18.50
CA PRO A 36 -15.29 13.18 18.48
C PRO A 36 -15.76 11.92 19.22
N PHE A 37 -15.27 10.75 18.78
CA PHE A 37 -15.57 9.41 19.35
C PHE A 37 -17.06 9.02 19.37
N ARG A 38 -17.92 9.85 18.74
CA ARG A 38 -19.37 9.66 18.66
C ARG A 38 -19.83 9.93 17.23
N ASN A 39 -19.16 9.29 16.29
CA ASN A 39 -19.44 9.37 14.88
C ASN A 39 -19.27 7.98 14.23
N GLU A 40 -19.61 7.86 12.95
CA GLU A 40 -19.74 6.56 12.30
C GLU A 40 -18.39 5.92 11.93
N TYR A 41 -17.37 6.73 11.61
CA TYR A 41 -16.15 6.23 10.96
C TYR A 41 -14.86 6.45 11.75
N TRP A 42 -14.88 6.99 12.97
CA TRP A 42 -13.66 7.15 13.77
C TRP A 42 -12.93 5.82 13.97
N ASP A 43 -13.63 4.74 14.33
CA ASP A 43 -13.08 3.41 14.58
C ASP A 43 -13.22 2.43 13.40
N ASN A 44 -13.83 2.84 12.29
CA ASN A 44 -13.98 1.96 11.12
C ASN A 44 -12.60 1.51 10.58
N LYS A 45 -12.42 0.19 10.48
CA LYS A 45 -11.20 -0.47 9.96
C LYS A 45 -11.46 -1.30 8.69
N LYS A 46 -12.69 -1.30 8.16
CA LYS A 46 -13.03 -2.06 6.95
C LYS A 46 -12.29 -1.50 5.72
N GLU A 47 -11.97 -2.38 4.79
CA GLU A 47 -11.38 -2.01 3.50
C GLU A 47 -12.45 -1.39 2.58
N GLY A 48 -12.11 -0.26 1.95
CA GLY A 48 -13.03 0.45 1.07
C GLY A 48 -12.66 1.93 0.91
N ILE A 49 -13.48 2.66 0.17
CA ILE A 49 -13.31 4.10 -0.05
C ILE A 49 -14.35 4.91 0.72
N TYR A 50 -14.02 6.17 0.97
CA TYR A 50 -14.91 7.18 1.50
C TYR A 50 -15.21 8.16 0.37
N VAL A 51 -16.49 8.31 0.06
CA VAL A 51 -16.98 9.25 -0.95
C VAL A 51 -17.73 10.40 -0.29
N ASP A 52 -17.83 11.53 -0.97
CA ASP A 52 -18.69 12.63 -0.53
C ASP A 52 -20.14 12.16 -0.46
N ILE A 53 -20.80 12.39 0.67
CA ILE A 53 -22.19 11.97 0.86
C ILE A 53 -23.16 12.71 -0.08
N VAL A 54 -22.75 13.88 -0.59
CA VAL A 54 -23.60 14.70 -1.47
C VAL A 54 -23.45 14.31 -2.94
N SER A 55 -22.23 14.39 -3.49
CA SER A 55 -21.97 14.12 -4.91
C SER A 55 -21.66 12.66 -5.21
N GLY A 56 -21.15 11.90 -4.24
CA GLY A 56 -20.53 10.59 -4.46
C GLY A 56 -19.11 10.66 -5.04
N GLU A 57 -18.49 11.85 -5.13
CA GLU A 57 -17.12 11.92 -5.61
C GLU A 57 -16.16 11.19 -4.64
N PRO A 58 -15.20 10.41 -5.14
CA PRO A 58 -14.25 9.67 -4.32
C PRO A 58 -13.27 10.62 -3.63
N LEU A 59 -13.16 10.52 -2.30
CA LEU A 59 -12.38 11.46 -1.49
C LEU A 59 -11.16 10.81 -0.84
N PHE A 60 -11.34 9.70 -0.11
CA PHE A 60 -10.28 9.06 0.68
C PHE A 60 -10.36 7.54 0.60
N SER A 61 -9.24 6.87 0.85
CA SER A 61 -9.15 5.41 0.91
C SER A 61 -8.92 4.95 2.34
N SER A 62 -9.45 3.78 2.72
CA SER A 62 -9.09 3.13 3.99
C SER A 62 -7.59 2.79 4.06
N ARG A 63 -6.88 2.70 2.92
CA ARG A 63 -5.42 2.48 2.87
C ARG A 63 -4.62 3.63 3.48
N ASP A 64 -5.15 4.84 3.39
CA ASP A 64 -4.56 6.05 3.97
C ASP A 64 -5.15 6.38 5.36
N LYS A 65 -6.12 5.61 5.84
CA LYS A 65 -6.75 5.86 7.14
C LYS A 65 -5.83 5.42 8.26
N PHE A 66 -5.63 6.30 9.25
CA PHE A 66 -4.84 5.99 10.44
C PHE A 66 -5.53 6.48 11.71
N ASP A 67 -5.07 5.97 12.87
CA ASP A 67 -5.55 6.43 14.17
C ASP A 67 -4.74 7.66 14.62
N SER A 68 -5.40 8.82 14.66
CA SER A 68 -4.79 10.07 15.11
C SER A 68 -5.02 10.36 16.59
N GLY A 69 -5.81 9.54 17.30
CA GLY A 69 -6.25 9.80 18.67
C GLY A 69 -7.23 10.97 18.82
N THR A 70 -7.66 11.61 17.72
CA THR A 70 -8.56 12.79 17.77
C THR A 70 -10.03 12.43 17.92
N GLY A 71 -10.41 11.20 17.60
CA GLY A 71 -11.80 10.75 17.61
C GLY A 71 -12.59 11.06 16.33
N TRP A 72 -11.92 11.49 15.26
CA TRP A 72 -12.48 11.62 13.91
C TRP A 72 -11.72 10.74 12.90
N PRO A 73 -12.36 10.27 11.82
CA PRO A 73 -11.63 9.59 10.75
C PRO A 73 -10.53 10.48 10.20
N SER A 74 -9.30 9.96 10.20
CA SER A 74 -8.09 10.67 9.81
C SER A 74 -7.36 9.94 8.69
N PHE A 75 -6.90 10.68 7.68
CA PHE A 75 -6.22 10.13 6.51
C PHE A 75 -4.90 10.84 6.22
N SER A 76 -3.92 10.10 5.67
CA SER A 76 -2.60 10.64 5.29
C SER A 76 -2.61 11.32 3.92
N ALA A 77 -3.47 10.88 3.01
CA ALA A 77 -3.56 11.40 1.65
C ALA A 77 -5.00 11.28 1.10
N PRO A 78 -5.41 12.16 0.19
CA PRO A 78 -6.65 11.99 -0.57
C PRO A 78 -6.50 10.91 -1.63
N LEU A 79 -7.60 10.22 -1.93
CA LEU A 79 -7.64 9.18 -2.95
C LEU A 79 -7.45 9.76 -4.36
N GLU A 80 -8.11 10.89 -4.63
CA GLU A 80 -7.97 11.66 -5.87
C GLU A 80 -7.74 13.12 -5.47
N PRO A 81 -6.49 13.63 -5.49
CA PRO A 81 -6.19 15.00 -5.09
C PRO A 81 -7.03 16.04 -5.84
N ASP A 82 -7.38 15.76 -7.09
CA ASP A 82 -8.20 16.62 -7.93
C ASP A 82 -9.65 16.78 -7.46
N ASN A 83 -10.14 15.94 -6.54
CA ASN A 83 -11.48 16.05 -5.94
C ASN A 83 -11.48 16.84 -4.63
N ILE A 84 -10.31 17.29 -4.16
CA ILE A 84 -10.15 18.04 -2.91
C ILE A 84 -9.86 19.51 -3.20
N VAL A 85 -10.56 20.39 -2.48
CA VAL A 85 -10.29 21.84 -2.45
C VAL A 85 -9.84 22.22 -1.05
N GLU A 86 -8.61 22.70 -0.95
CA GLU A 86 -8.05 23.25 0.28
C GLU A 86 -8.27 24.77 0.32
N LYS A 87 -9.06 25.25 1.29
CA LYS A 87 -9.26 26.68 1.54
C LYS A 87 -8.55 27.06 2.83
N LYS A 88 -7.59 27.99 2.75
CA LYS A 88 -6.93 28.51 3.95
C LYS A 88 -7.93 29.34 4.74
N ASP A 89 -8.32 28.87 5.92
CA ASP A 89 -9.10 29.66 6.87
C ASP A 89 -8.14 30.60 7.63
N SER A 90 -8.34 31.90 7.45
CA SER A 90 -7.57 32.96 8.12
C SER A 90 -8.29 33.50 9.36
N GLY A 91 -8.89 32.61 10.15
CA GLY A 91 -9.43 32.91 11.48
C GLY A 91 -8.36 33.40 12.47
N LEU A 92 -8.77 34.26 13.41
CA LEU A 92 -7.86 35.14 14.17
C LEU A 92 -6.86 34.47 15.15
N PHE A 93 -6.86 33.15 15.33
CA PHE A 93 -5.98 32.50 16.34
C PHE A 93 -5.44 31.11 15.97
N MET A 94 -5.83 30.52 14.84
CA MET A 94 -5.28 29.25 14.32
C MET A 94 -5.44 29.23 12.79
N GLN A 95 -4.35 29.04 12.06
CA GLN A 95 -4.43 28.71 10.62
C GLN A 95 -4.88 27.26 10.50
N ARG A 96 -6.14 27.05 10.10
CA ARG A 96 -6.62 25.72 9.73
C ARG A 96 -6.90 25.74 8.24
N THR A 97 -6.44 24.74 7.51
CA THR A 97 -6.78 24.61 6.10
C THR A 97 -8.04 23.76 6.02
N GLU A 98 -9.15 24.38 5.64
CA GLU A 98 -10.41 23.71 5.39
C GLU A 98 -10.28 22.79 4.18
N VAL A 99 -10.88 21.61 4.27
CA VAL A 99 -10.94 20.61 3.21
C VAL A 99 -12.38 20.51 2.73
N ARG A 100 -12.60 20.72 1.43
CA ARG A 100 -13.91 20.63 0.79
C ARG A 100 -13.89 19.69 -0.41
N SER A 101 -15.05 19.10 -0.71
CA SER A 101 -15.23 18.31 -1.94
C SER A 101 -15.41 19.24 -3.15
N LYS A 102 -14.85 18.88 -4.30
CA LYS A 102 -14.82 19.78 -5.47
C LYS A 102 -16.17 19.91 -6.18
N HIS A 103 -16.90 18.81 -6.30
CA HIS A 103 -18.13 18.77 -7.08
C HIS A 103 -19.35 19.20 -6.27
N ALA A 104 -19.36 19.01 -4.95
CA ALA A 104 -20.44 19.48 -4.08
C ALA A 104 -20.13 20.72 -3.24
N ASP A 105 -18.88 21.17 -3.18
CA ASP A 105 -18.44 22.17 -2.21
C ASP A 105 -18.83 21.79 -0.76
N SER A 106 -18.89 20.48 -0.45
CA SER A 106 -19.19 19.99 0.89
C SER A 106 -18.03 20.29 1.82
N HIS A 107 -18.29 20.90 2.98
CA HIS A 107 -17.31 20.94 4.06
C HIS A 107 -17.05 19.54 4.59
N LEU A 108 -15.80 19.07 4.48
CA LEU A 108 -15.39 17.73 4.91
C LEU A 108 -14.72 17.77 6.28
N GLY A 109 -13.87 18.76 6.52
CA GLY A 109 -13.07 18.89 7.73
C GLY A 109 -11.85 19.77 7.50
N HIS A 110 -10.70 19.38 8.06
CA HIS A 110 -9.49 20.18 7.98
C HIS A 110 -8.24 19.32 7.78
N VAL A 111 -7.22 19.89 7.15
CA VAL A 111 -5.89 19.28 6.99
C VAL A 111 -4.86 20.00 7.85
N PHE A 112 -3.96 19.22 8.44
CA PHE A 112 -2.88 19.66 9.33
C PHE A 112 -1.53 19.08 8.87
N ASP A 113 -0.43 19.73 9.24
CA ASP A 113 0.96 19.34 8.91
C ASP A 113 1.62 18.44 9.97
N ASP A 114 0.81 17.70 10.75
CA ASP A 114 1.22 16.83 11.85
C ASP A 114 0.84 15.35 11.61
N GLY A 115 0.72 14.96 10.35
CA GLY A 115 0.41 13.60 9.96
C GLY A 115 1.63 12.68 9.83
N PRO A 116 1.41 11.37 9.62
CA PRO A 116 2.49 10.42 9.41
C PRO A 116 3.21 10.66 8.07
N PRO A 117 4.46 10.20 7.93
CA PRO A 117 5.11 10.10 6.62
C PRO A 117 4.33 9.16 5.68
N PRO A 118 4.46 9.29 4.35
CA PRO A 118 5.40 10.17 3.65
C PRO A 118 4.89 11.60 3.42
N THR A 119 3.59 11.85 3.51
CA THR A 119 3.01 13.17 3.21
C THR A 119 3.21 14.17 4.34
N GLY A 120 3.29 13.70 5.58
CA GLY A 120 3.25 14.55 6.78
C GLY A 120 1.89 15.22 6.99
N LYS A 121 0.85 14.83 6.24
CA LYS A 121 -0.47 15.47 6.28
C LYS A 121 -1.45 14.62 7.08
N ARG A 122 -2.31 15.29 7.85
CA ARG A 122 -3.44 14.67 8.55
C ARG A 122 -4.74 15.34 8.12
N TYR A 123 -5.47 14.67 7.25
CA TYR A 123 -6.84 15.04 6.87
C TYR A 123 -7.79 14.52 7.95
N CYS A 124 -8.25 15.40 8.83
CA CYS A 124 -9.16 15.10 9.93
C CYS A 124 -10.59 15.50 9.52
N LEU A 125 -11.46 14.51 9.30
CA LEU A 125 -12.72 14.70 8.58
C LEU A 125 -13.94 14.32 9.42
N ASN A 126 -15.09 14.84 9.02
CA ASN A 126 -16.38 14.47 9.60
C ASN A 126 -16.94 13.25 8.86
N SER A 127 -17.27 12.19 9.59
CA SER A 127 -18.04 11.04 9.11
C SER A 127 -19.37 11.46 8.50
N ALA A 128 -20.05 12.46 9.08
CA ALA A 128 -21.28 13.02 8.54
C ALA A 128 -21.13 13.68 7.14
N ALA A 129 -19.92 13.92 6.66
CA ALA A 129 -19.68 14.36 5.28
C ALA A 129 -19.33 13.20 4.32
N LEU A 130 -19.13 12.00 4.86
CA LEU A 130 -18.61 10.84 4.14
C LEU A 130 -19.69 9.76 4.03
N ARG A 131 -19.59 8.96 2.97
CA ARG A 131 -20.23 7.66 2.87
C ARG A 131 -19.16 6.62 2.59
N PHE A 132 -19.12 5.56 3.40
CA PHE A 132 -18.19 4.47 3.19
C PHE A 132 -18.74 3.46 2.18
N ILE A 133 -17.91 3.05 1.22
CA ILE A 133 -18.20 1.99 0.25
C ILE A 133 -17.20 0.86 0.49
N PRO A 134 -17.65 -0.29 1.02
CA PRO A 134 -16.80 -1.46 1.20
C PRO A 134 -16.14 -1.89 -0.11
N ALA A 135 -14.91 -2.40 -0.03
CA ALA A 135 -14.13 -2.84 -1.18
C ALA A 135 -14.89 -3.84 -2.07
N GLU A 136 -15.63 -4.76 -1.45
CA GLU A 136 -16.46 -5.77 -2.13
C GLU A 136 -17.61 -5.17 -2.95
N ASN A 137 -18.06 -3.95 -2.62
CA ASN A 137 -19.20 -3.29 -3.27
C ASN A 137 -18.77 -2.30 -4.36
N LEU A 138 -17.46 -2.01 -4.50
CA LEU A 138 -16.96 -1.03 -5.47
C LEU A 138 -17.41 -1.30 -6.92
N PRO A 139 -17.38 -2.55 -7.45
CA PRO A 139 -17.82 -2.81 -8.82
C PRO A 139 -19.32 -2.56 -9.01
N GLY A 140 -20.14 -2.92 -8.00
CA GLY A 140 -21.60 -2.79 -8.05
C GLY A 140 -22.09 -1.33 -7.94
N GLU A 141 -21.28 -0.44 -7.37
CA GLU A 141 -21.63 0.97 -7.15
C GLU A 141 -20.97 1.96 -8.13
N ASN A 142 -20.40 1.49 -9.25
CA ASN A 142 -19.66 2.30 -10.24
C ASN A 142 -18.31 2.89 -9.75
N TYR A 143 -17.69 2.24 -8.77
CA TYR A 143 -16.35 2.58 -8.26
C TYR A 143 -15.31 1.52 -8.64
N GLY A 144 -15.61 0.66 -9.61
CA GLY A 144 -14.81 -0.52 -9.96
C GLY A 144 -13.35 -0.22 -10.33
N ARG A 145 -13.03 1.00 -10.78
CA ARG A 145 -11.63 1.41 -11.05
C ARG A 145 -10.74 1.40 -9.81
N TYR A 146 -11.33 1.55 -8.62
CA TYR A 146 -10.64 1.53 -7.34
C TYR A 146 -10.50 0.14 -6.74
N ARG A 147 -11.07 -0.90 -7.36
CA ARG A 147 -10.99 -2.28 -6.87
C ARG A 147 -9.54 -2.69 -6.60
N ASN A 148 -8.62 -2.25 -7.47
CA ASN A 148 -7.21 -2.64 -7.41
C ASN A 148 -6.47 -1.99 -6.23
N LEU A 149 -7.03 -0.96 -5.58
CA LEU A 149 -6.46 -0.40 -4.34
C LEU A 149 -6.65 -1.34 -3.15
N PHE A 150 -7.68 -2.18 -3.22
CA PHE A 150 -8.01 -3.16 -2.18
C PHE A 150 -7.71 -4.58 -2.63
N ALA A 151 -7.51 -4.79 -3.92
CA ALA A 151 -6.85 -5.98 -4.43
C ALA A 151 -5.35 -5.86 -4.15
N ASP A 152 -4.95 -6.05 -2.89
CA ASP A 152 -3.59 -6.47 -2.61
C ASP A 152 -3.61 -7.94 -2.25
N SER A 153 -2.97 -8.70 -3.13
CA SER A 153 -2.51 -10.07 -2.93
C SER A 153 -3.51 -11.21 -2.76
N SER A 154 -4.78 -10.98 -2.40
CA SER A 154 -5.76 -12.07 -2.33
C SER A 154 -6.56 -12.15 -3.62
N VAL A 155 -6.07 -12.92 -4.58
CA VAL A 155 -6.96 -13.50 -5.60
C VAL A 155 -7.91 -14.42 -4.84
N LEU A 156 -9.18 -14.02 -4.69
CA LEU A 156 -10.21 -15.01 -4.40
C LEU A 156 -10.25 -15.94 -5.61
N THR A 157 -9.83 -17.18 -5.44
CA THR A 157 -10.14 -18.25 -6.40
C THR A 157 -11.66 -18.34 -6.52
N GLU A 158 -12.16 -18.68 -7.72
CA GLU A 158 -13.59 -18.77 -8.03
C GLU A 158 -14.38 -19.72 -7.10
N ASP A 159 -13.70 -20.49 -6.24
CA ASP A 159 -14.26 -21.40 -5.25
C ASP A 159 -14.33 -20.85 -3.80
N GLY A 160 -13.82 -19.64 -3.52
CA GLY A 160 -13.96 -18.98 -2.22
C GLY A 160 -13.21 -19.66 -1.05
N THR A 161 -12.20 -20.49 -1.30
CA THR A 161 -11.53 -21.28 -0.25
C THR A 161 -10.10 -20.87 0.13
N GLY A 162 -9.51 -19.83 -0.47
CA GLY A 162 -8.18 -19.36 -0.07
C GLY A 162 -8.03 -17.84 -0.17
N ARG A 163 -7.53 -17.20 0.90
CA ARG A 163 -6.90 -15.89 0.77
C ARG A 163 -5.51 -16.11 0.20
N THR A 164 -5.02 -15.22 -0.65
CA THR A 164 -3.61 -15.18 -1.07
C THR A 164 -2.99 -13.90 -0.50
N GLU A 165 -1.71 -13.91 -0.17
CA GLU A 165 -0.92 -12.74 0.22
C GLU A 165 0.35 -12.65 -0.65
N THR A 166 0.94 -11.46 -0.81
CA THR A 166 2.09 -11.21 -1.69
C THR A 166 3.21 -10.58 -0.91
N ALA A 167 4.42 -11.11 -1.10
CA ALA A 167 5.67 -10.52 -0.65
C ALA A 167 6.54 -10.15 -1.86
N LEU A 168 7.29 -9.05 -1.76
CA LEU A 168 8.23 -8.61 -2.80
C LEU A 168 9.62 -8.40 -2.19
N LEU A 169 10.56 -9.28 -2.51
CA LEU A 169 11.84 -9.39 -1.80
C LEU A 169 13.02 -9.39 -2.77
N GLY A 170 14.07 -8.62 -2.48
CA GLY A 170 15.35 -8.61 -3.19
C GLY A 170 16.49 -9.06 -2.27
N ALA A 171 17.31 -10.00 -2.73
CA ALA A 171 18.33 -10.66 -1.90
C ALA A 171 19.58 -11.10 -2.69
N GLY A 172 19.93 -10.38 -3.75
CA GLY A 172 20.97 -10.79 -4.71
C GLY A 172 20.38 -11.31 -6.01
N CYS A 173 21.11 -12.18 -6.72
CA CYS A 173 20.61 -12.80 -7.95
C CYS A 173 19.28 -13.51 -7.70
N PHE A 174 18.21 -13.08 -8.38
CA PHE A 174 16.85 -13.58 -8.13
C PHE A 174 16.64 -15.08 -8.43
N TRP A 175 17.55 -15.73 -9.16
CA TRP A 175 17.42 -17.14 -9.56
C TRP A 175 17.54 -18.05 -8.34
N GLY A 176 18.56 -17.84 -7.51
CA GLY A 176 18.76 -18.61 -6.28
C GLY A 176 17.70 -18.30 -5.23
N VAL A 177 17.26 -17.04 -5.16
CA VAL A 177 16.18 -16.62 -4.25
C VAL A 177 14.86 -17.30 -4.60
N GLU A 178 14.46 -17.26 -5.88
CA GLU A 178 13.24 -17.92 -6.37
C GLU A 178 13.27 -19.42 -6.06
N GLU A 179 14.38 -20.09 -6.35
CA GLU A 179 14.50 -21.54 -6.19
C GLU A 179 14.36 -22.01 -4.74
N ILE A 180 14.83 -21.22 -3.78
CA ILE A 180 14.65 -21.52 -2.36
C ILE A 180 13.21 -21.20 -1.93
N ILE A 181 12.71 -20.02 -2.27
CA ILE A 181 11.41 -19.55 -1.79
C ILE A 181 10.25 -20.39 -2.34
N ARG A 182 10.30 -20.79 -3.61
CA ARG A 182 9.24 -21.59 -4.24
C ARG A 182 9.00 -22.94 -3.54
N ARG A 183 9.98 -23.43 -2.78
CA ARG A 183 9.92 -24.72 -2.07
C ARG A 183 9.29 -24.59 -0.69
N ILE A 184 9.00 -23.38 -0.22
CA ILE A 184 8.36 -23.13 1.07
C ILE A 184 6.91 -23.63 0.99
N PRO A 185 6.49 -24.58 1.84
CA PRO A 185 5.09 -25.03 1.88
C PRO A 185 4.15 -23.84 2.11
N GLY A 186 3.14 -23.69 1.25
CA GLY A 186 2.20 -22.55 1.29
C GLY A 186 2.51 -21.45 0.29
N VAL A 187 3.72 -21.39 -0.27
CA VAL A 187 3.98 -20.56 -1.47
C VAL A 187 3.27 -21.19 -2.67
N MET A 188 2.51 -20.37 -3.37
CA MET A 188 1.66 -20.76 -4.49
C MET A 188 2.34 -20.45 -5.83
N THR A 189 2.93 -19.26 -5.97
CA THR A 189 3.57 -18.81 -7.21
C THR A 189 4.72 -17.86 -6.91
N THR A 190 5.77 -17.93 -7.71
CA THR A 190 6.89 -16.98 -7.73
C THR A 190 7.01 -16.33 -9.10
N THR A 191 7.39 -15.06 -9.14
CA THR A 191 7.73 -14.37 -10.38
C THR A 191 8.95 -13.50 -10.11
N VAL A 192 10.02 -13.69 -10.88
CA VAL A 192 11.22 -12.84 -10.77
C VAL A 192 11.07 -11.56 -11.60
N GLY A 193 11.67 -10.47 -11.15
CA GLY A 193 11.55 -9.19 -11.83
C GLY A 193 12.39 -8.08 -11.21
N TYR A 194 12.00 -6.85 -11.52
CA TYR A 194 12.71 -5.63 -11.18
C TYR A 194 11.77 -4.66 -10.47
N SER A 195 12.24 -4.04 -9.38
CA SER A 195 11.47 -3.01 -8.67
C SER A 195 12.37 -2.03 -7.90
N GLY A 196 11.80 -0.90 -7.47
CA GLY A 196 12.46 0.14 -6.66
C GLY A 196 13.33 1.13 -7.44
N GLY A 197 13.41 1.00 -8.76
CA GLY A 197 14.11 1.95 -9.65
C GLY A 197 13.19 2.95 -10.33
N THR A 198 13.78 3.80 -11.17
CA THR A 198 13.07 4.93 -11.82
C THR A 198 12.68 4.66 -13.27
N ILE A 199 13.31 3.68 -13.92
CA ILE A 199 13.07 3.37 -15.33
C ILE A 199 11.84 2.47 -15.47
N PRO A 200 10.77 2.89 -16.16
CA PRO A 200 9.64 2.00 -16.42
C PRO A 200 10.03 0.90 -17.41
N THR A 201 9.47 -0.30 -17.24
CA THR A 201 9.67 -1.47 -18.12
C THR A 201 11.15 -1.75 -18.43
N PRO A 202 12.03 -1.88 -17.42
CA PRO A 202 13.45 -2.08 -17.63
C PRO A 202 13.72 -3.49 -18.19
N THR A 203 14.79 -3.63 -19.00
CA THR A 203 15.32 -4.94 -19.41
C THR A 203 16.45 -5.39 -18.49
N TYR A 204 16.76 -6.68 -18.47
CA TYR A 204 17.90 -7.20 -17.73
C TYR A 204 19.21 -6.48 -18.07
N GLN A 205 19.44 -6.17 -19.36
CA GLN A 205 20.64 -5.46 -19.82
C GLN A 205 20.75 -4.05 -19.28
N GLN A 206 19.62 -3.39 -18.97
CA GLN A 206 19.62 -2.08 -18.33
C GLN A 206 19.87 -2.20 -16.83
N VAL A 207 19.21 -3.15 -16.16
CA VAL A 207 19.32 -3.37 -14.71
C VAL A 207 20.72 -3.84 -14.31
N SER A 208 21.30 -4.78 -15.06
CA SER A 208 22.66 -5.30 -14.81
C SER A 208 23.77 -4.24 -14.89
N ARG A 209 23.51 -3.09 -15.52
CA ARG A 209 24.43 -1.94 -15.53
C ARG A 209 24.40 -1.13 -14.23
N GLY A 210 23.44 -1.38 -13.34
CA GLY A 210 23.31 -0.71 -12.03
C GLY A 210 22.83 0.75 -12.08
N THR A 211 22.42 1.27 -13.25
CA THR A 211 22.06 2.69 -13.42
C THR A 211 20.56 2.97 -13.32
N THR A 212 19.72 1.94 -13.27
CA THR A 212 18.25 2.08 -13.26
C THR A 212 17.66 2.31 -11.87
N GLY A 213 18.43 2.03 -10.81
CA GLY A 213 17.98 1.99 -9.41
C GLY A 213 17.18 0.73 -9.03
N HIS A 214 16.80 -0.11 -10.00
CA HIS A 214 16.04 -1.33 -9.71
C HIS A 214 16.89 -2.36 -8.96
N ALA A 215 16.26 -3.05 -8.01
CA ALA A 215 16.72 -4.32 -7.48
C ALA A 215 16.17 -5.48 -8.31
N GLU A 216 16.93 -6.56 -8.41
CA GLU A 216 16.40 -7.88 -8.73
C GLU A 216 15.56 -8.36 -7.53
N VAL A 217 14.33 -8.75 -7.80
CA VAL A 217 13.34 -9.11 -6.78
C VAL A 217 12.53 -10.34 -7.20
N VAL A 218 11.95 -11.02 -6.21
CA VAL A 218 10.97 -12.09 -6.38
C VAL A 218 9.64 -11.62 -5.80
N ARG A 219 8.59 -11.63 -6.63
CA ARG A 219 7.19 -11.53 -6.18
C ARG A 219 6.71 -12.92 -5.79
N ILE A 220 6.17 -13.05 -4.59
CA ILE A 220 5.85 -14.34 -3.95
C ILE A 220 4.39 -14.30 -3.56
N GLU A 221 3.56 -15.10 -4.21
CA GLU A 221 2.16 -15.29 -3.86
C GLU A 221 2.03 -16.53 -2.96
N PHE A 222 1.42 -16.39 -1.80
CA PHE A 222 1.33 -17.44 -0.80
C PHE A 222 -0.02 -17.50 -0.10
N ASP A 223 -0.35 -18.67 0.43
CA ASP A 223 -1.55 -18.91 1.23
C ASP A 223 -1.27 -18.60 2.71
N PRO A 224 -1.81 -17.50 3.28
CA PRO A 224 -1.56 -17.10 4.66
C PRO A 224 -2.16 -18.08 5.68
N ALA A 225 -3.02 -19.02 5.26
CA ALA A 225 -3.47 -20.12 6.11
C ALA A 225 -2.43 -21.25 6.22
N LYS A 226 -1.44 -21.30 5.32
CA LYS A 226 -0.38 -22.32 5.31
C LYS A 226 1.00 -21.78 5.71
N VAL A 227 1.31 -20.54 5.35
CA VAL A 227 2.59 -19.88 5.69
C VAL A 227 2.37 -18.41 5.95
N SER A 228 2.97 -17.87 7.02
CA SER A 228 2.87 -16.45 7.33
C SER A 228 3.92 -15.63 6.58
N TYR A 229 3.65 -14.33 6.40
CA TYR A 229 4.64 -13.37 5.90
C TYR A 229 5.93 -13.39 6.75
N GLU A 230 5.80 -13.48 8.07
CA GLU A 230 6.94 -13.58 8.99
C GLU A 230 7.80 -14.82 8.72
N THR A 231 7.18 -15.98 8.47
CA THR A 231 7.91 -17.19 8.10
C THR A 231 8.62 -17.01 6.76
N ILE A 232 8.03 -16.34 5.78
CA ILE A 232 8.73 -16.02 4.52
C ILE A 232 9.97 -15.14 4.81
N LEU A 233 9.85 -14.18 5.73
CA LEU A 233 11.00 -13.36 6.15
C LEU A 233 12.07 -14.16 6.91
N ASP A 234 11.71 -15.20 7.67
CA ASP A 234 12.69 -16.13 8.25
C ASP A 234 13.56 -16.77 7.17
N TYR A 235 12.95 -17.27 6.10
CA TYR A 235 13.69 -17.84 4.97
C TYR A 235 14.54 -16.76 4.28
N PHE A 236 13.98 -15.56 4.07
CA PHE A 236 14.68 -14.43 3.46
C PHE A 236 15.99 -14.09 4.20
N PHE A 237 15.97 -13.93 5.52
CA PHE A 237 17.17 -13.57 6.28
C PHE A 237 18.19 -14.71 6.41
N ARG A 238 17.80 -15.95 6.09
CA ARG A 238 18.69 -17.12 6.13
C ARG A 238 19.30 -17.46 4.77
N LEU A 239 18.60 -17.14 3.67
CA LEU A 239 18.98 -17.55 2.32
C LEU A 239 20.10 -16.69 1.69
N HIS A 240 20.32 -15.47 2.17
CA HIS A 240 21.33 -14.53 1.67
C HIS A 240 22.11 -13.89 2.83
N ASP A 241 23.21 -13.20 2.53
CA ASP A 241 23.90 -12.32 3.48
C ASP A 241 23.22 -10.93 3.51
N PRO A 242 22.48 -10.59 4.59
CA PRO A 242 21.73 -9.34 4.70
C PRO A 242 22.57 -8.19 5.27
N THR A 243 23.88 -8.38 5.46
CA THR A 243 24.81 -7.40 6.05
C THR A 243 25.64 -6.68 4.99
N THR A 244 25.68 -7.21 3.77
CA THR A 244 26.47 -6.65 2.67
C THR A 244 25.68 -5.63 1.86
N VAL A 245 26.16 -4.38 1.82
CA VAL A 245 25.52 -3.29 1.05
C VAL A 245 25.77 -3.50 -0.45
N ASN A 246 24.69 -3.47 -1.24
CA ASN A 246 24.74 -3.52 -2.72
C ASN A 246 25.58 -4.69 -3.27
N ARG A 247 25.49 -5.85 -2.62
CA ARG A 247 26.24 -7.04 -2.97
C ARG A 247 25.53 -8.28 -2.45
N GLN A 248 25.67 -9.37 -3.19
CA GLN A 248 25.47 -10.71 -2.67
C GLN A 248 26.57 -11.62 -3.21
N HIS A 249 27.48 -12.05 -2.34
CA HIS A 249 28.62 -12.90 -2.72
C HIS A 249 29.44 -12.34 -3.91
N ASN A 250 29.38 -12.96 -5.09
CA ASN A 250 30.09 -12.52 -6.30
C ASN A 250 29.30 -11.48 -7.11
N ASP A 251 28.01 -11.32 -6.81
CA ASP A 251 27.11 -10.41 -7.50
C ASP A 251 27.20 -9.03 -6.85
N VAL A 252 27.88 -8.09 -7.50
CA VAL A 252 28.16 -6.74 -6.97
C VAL A 252 27.38 -5.69 -7.75
N GLY A 253 26.65 -4.83 -7.03
CA GLY A 253 25.83 -3.77 -7.60
C GLY A 253 24.55 -3.52 -6.82
N SER A 254 23.99 -2.32 -6.93
CA SER A 254 22.75 -1.94 -6.23
C SER A 254 21.55 -2.77 -6.64
N GLN A 255 21.60 -3.42 -7.81
CA GLN A 255 20.59 -4.37 -8.27
C GLN A 255 20.57 -5.66 -7.44
N TYR A 256 21.64 -5.97 -6.71
CA TYR A 256 21.76 -7.17 -5.86
C TYR A 256 21.59 -6.86 -4.36
N ARG A 257 21.11 -5.66 -4.01
CA ARG A 257 20.93 -5.24 -2.62
C ARG A 257 19.86 -6.07 -1.92
N SER A 258 20.01 -6.20 -0.60
CA SER A 258 18.98 -6.73 0.28
C SER A 258 17.87 -5.70 0.49
N VAL A 259 16.64 -6.01 0.08
CA VAL A 259 15.47 -5.12 0.20
C VAL A 259 14.16 -5.89 0.40
N ILE A 260 13.30 -5.34 1.25
CA ILE A 260 11.92 -5.78 1.47
C ILE A 260 11.00 -4.65 1.01
N PHE A 261 10.21 -4.91 -0.02
CA PHE A 261 9.19 -4.00 -0.52
C PHE A 261 7.84 -4.35 0.12
N PHE A 262 7.36 -3.51 1.05
CA PHE A 262 6.10 -3.78 1.76
C PHE A 262 4.89 -3.22 1.02
N HIS A 263 3.81 -4.00 0.98
CA HIS A 263 2.52 -3.59 0.40
C HIS A 263 1.57 -2.99 1.44
N THR A 264 1.73 -3.37 2.71
CA THR A 264 0.87 -2.91 3.80
C THR A 264 1.69 -2.45 5.00
N GLU A 265 1.06 -1.65 5.86
CA GLU A 265 1.66 -1.22 7.12
C GLU A 265 1.96 -2.42 8.05
N GLN A 266 1.13 -3.47 8.01
CA GLN A 266 1.38 -4.70 8.76
C GLN A 266 2.65 -5.42 8.27
N GLN A 267 2.89 -5.45 6.94
CA GLN A 267 4.13 -5.99 6.39
C GLN A 267 5.33 -5.13 6.79
N ARG A 268 5.22 -3.79 6.76
CA ARG A 268 6.27 -2.88 7.23
C ARG A 268 6.66 -3.18 8.67
N GLN A 269 5.69 -3.20 9.58
CA GLN A 269 5.92 -3.48 11.01
C GLN A 269 6.52 -4.86 11.25
N THR A 270 6.06 -5.87 10.50
CA THR A 270 6.60 -7.24 10.59
C THR A 270 8.04 -7.30 10.09
N ALA A 271 8.35 -6.63 8.98
CA ALA A 271 9.70 -6.55 8.43
C ALA A 271 10.68 -5.82 9.36
N GLU A 272 10.26 -4.69 9.93
CA GLU A 272 11.06 -3.91 10.88
C GLU A 272 11.36 -4.71 12.15
N ARG A 273 10.32 -5.33 12.73
CA ARG A 273 10.48 -6.21 13.89
C ARG A 273 11.41 -7.38 13.57
N LYS A 274 11.25 -8.01 12.41
CA LYS A 274 12.06 -9.18 12.06
C LYS A 274 13.52 -8.82 11.80
N LYS A 275 13.77 -7.69 11.15
CA LYS A 275 15.12 -7.15 10.98
C LYS A 275 15.80 -6.91 12.33
N GLU A 276 15.08 -6.33 13.29
CA GLU A 276 15.59 -6.10 14.65
C GLU A 276 15.87 -7.42 15.39
N GLU A 277 14.96 -8.40 15.31
CA GLU A 277 15.16 -9.73 15.87
C GLU A 277 16.44 -10.40 15.31
N VAL A 278 16.66 -10.31 14.00
CA VAL A 278 17.86 -10.86 13.35
C VAL A 278 19.12 -10.13 13.83
N ASN A 279 19.10 -8.81 13.95
CA ASN A 279 20.21 -8.05 14.53
C ASN A 279 20.53 -8.49 15.97
N LEU A 280 19.50 -8.58 16.82
CA LEU A 280 19.65 -8.97 18.22
C LEU A 280 20.08 -10.43 18.41
N SER A 281 19.80 -11.29 17.42
CA SER A 281 20.19 -12.70 17.47
C SER A 281 21.71 -12.93 17.49
N GLY A 282 22.49 -11.97 16.99
CA GLY A 282 23.95 -12.09 16.87
C GLY A 282 24.41 -13.19 15.90
N LYS A 283 23.50 -13.76 15.08
CA LYS A 283 23.84 -14.81 14.10
C LYS A 283 24.66 -14.27 12.92
N TRP A 284 24.51 -12.98 12.62
CA TRP A 284 25.29 -12.29 11.59
C TRP A 284 26.43 -11.51 12.24
N PRO A 285 27.64 -11.51 11.63
CA PRO A 285 28.81 -10.85 12.20
C PRO A 285 28.71 -9.32 12.17
N ASP A 286 27.93 -8.79 11.22
CA ASP A 286 27.76 -7.37 10.97
C ASP A 286 26.26 -6.99 11.06
N PRO A 287 25.93 -5.71 11.28
CA PRO A 287 24.54 -5.25 11.32
C PRO A 287 23.79 -5.50 9.99
N VAL A 288 22.53 -5.87 10.08
CA VAL A 288 21.63 -6.05 8.92
C VAL A 288 21.38 -4.71 8.22
N VAL A 289 21.74 -4.65 6.94
CA VAL A 289 21.61 -3.45 6.09
C VAL A 289 20.38 -3.49 5.17
N THR A 290 19.56 -4.54 5.26
CA THR A 290 18.34 -4.70 4.46
C THR A 290 17.49 -3.44 4.45
N GLU A 291 17.20 -2.94 3.25
CA GLU A 291 16.29 -1.82 3.01
C GLU A 291 14.83 -2.27 3.25
N ILE A 292 14.02 -1.44 3.89
CA ILE A 292 12.58 -1.66 4.05
C ILE A 292 11.88 -0.45 3.46
N SER A 293 11.23 -0.64 2.31
CA SER A 293 10.67 0.46 1.51
C SER A 293 9.26 0.12 1.01
N PRO A 294 8.40 1.11 0.76
CA PRO A 294 7.09 0.86 0.15
C PRO A 294 7.27 0.16 -1.20
N ALA A 295 6.36 -0.76 -1.53
CA ALA A 295 6.39 -1.43 -2.82
C ALA A 295 6.24 -0.43 -3.97
N ALA A 296 7.24 -0.42 -4.86
CA ALA A 296 7.22 0.30 -6.12
C ALA A 296 6.62 -0.59 -7.22
N PRO A 297 6.35 -0.07 -8.44
CA PRO A 297 5.94 -0.91 -9.55
C PRO A 297 6.87 -2.10 -9.76
N PHE A 298 6.28 -3.28 -9.96
CA PHE A 298 7.01 -4.51 -10.27
C PHE A 298 6.98 -4.76 -11.77
N TYR A 299 8.16 -5.00 -12.35
CA TYR A 299 8.31 -5.34 -13.76
C TYR A 299 8.82 -6.78 -13.87
N PRO A 300 7.99 -7.74 -14.34
CA PRO A 300 8.45 -9.11 -14.57
C PRO A 300 9.69 -9.13 -15.46
N ALA A 301 10.69 -9.92 -15.08
CA ALA A 301 11.85 -10.16 -15.92
C ALA A 301 11.46 -11.04 -17.12
N GLU A 302 12.34 -11.06 -18.13
CA GLU A 302 12.15 -11.83 -19.34
C GLU A 302 11.94 -13.33 -19.03
N GLU A 303 11.19 -14.03 -19.90
CA GLU A 303 10.80 -15.45 -19.70
C GLU A 303 12.00 -16.39 -19.46
N TYR A 304 13.17 -16.04 -19.99
CA TYR A 304 14.39 -16.77 -19.72
C TYR A 304 14.78 -16.81 -18.23
N HIS A 305 14.49 -15.74 -17.48
CA HIS A 305 14.82 -15.63 -16.06
C HIS A 305 13.80 -16.33 -15.15
N GLN A 306 12.54 -16.46 -15.59
CA GLN A 306 11.50 -17.16 -14.82
C GLN A 306 11.85 -18.63 -14.68
N ASP A 307 11.76 -19.20 -13.48
CA ASP A 307 12.03 -20.62 -13.22
C ASP A 307 13.42 -21.07 -13.71
N TYR A 308 14.41 -20.17 -13.75
CA TYR A 308 15.68 -20.43 -14.42
C TYR A 308 16.39 -21.70 -13.92
N LEU A 309 16.40 -21.95 -12.60
CA LEU A 309 17.04 -23.12 -12.00
C LEU A 309 16.20 -24.41 -12.11
N GLN A 310 14.90 -24.31 -12.39
CA GLN A 310 14.12 -25.49 -12.82
C GLN A 310 14.48 -25.88 -14.25
N LYS A 311 14.62 -24.87 -15.12
CA LYS A 311 15.04 -25.04 -16.52
C LYS A 311 16.51 -25.49 -16.61
N ASN A 312 17.36 -25.06 -15.67
CA ASN A 312 18.79 -25.33 -15.62
C ASN A 312 19.23 -25.76 -14.21
N PRO A 313 19.04 -27.04 -13.82
CA PRO A 313 19.30 -27.50 -12.45
C PRO A 313 20.75 -27.35 -11.96
N SER A 314 21.72 -27.29 -12.87
CA SER A 314 23.14 -27.03 -12.58
C SER A 314 23.53 -25.57 -12.81
N GLY A 315 22.54 -24.67 -12.93
CA GLY A 315 22.75 -23.24 -13.13
C GLY A 315 23.37 -22.57 -11.92
N TYR A 316 23.81 -21.32 -12.11
CA TYR A 316 24.44 -20.55 -11.05
C TYR A 316 23.46 -20.21 -9.93
N SER A 317 23.87 -20.46 -8.69
CA SER A 317 23.24 -19.94 -7.48
C SER A 317 24.29 -19.76 -6.39
N CYS A 318 24.30 -18.61 -5.73
CA CYS A 318 25.10 -18.34 -4.53
C CYS A 318 24.27 -18.42 -3.24
N HIS A 319 22.97 -18.75 -3.35
CA HIS A 319 22.02 -18.79 -2.24
C HIS A 319 21.90 -20.19 -1.64
N PHE A 320 21.83 -20.24 -0.32
CA PHE A 320 21.56 -21.45 0.46
C PHE A 320 21.03 -21.04 1.83
N LEU A 321 20.24 -21.92 2.46
CA LEU A 321 19.71 -21.66 3.80
C LEU A 321 20.80 -21.89 4.85
N ARG A 322 21.06 -20.85 5.65
CA ARG A 322 21.91 -20.90 6.84
C ARG A 322 21.10 -21.30 8.07
N ASP A 323 21.76 -21.93 9.04
CA ASP A 323 21.20 -22.29 10.34
C ASP A 323 21.32 -21.16 11.37
#